data_AF-A0A9D1A9N6-F1
#
_entry.id   AF-A0A9D1A9N6-F1
#
_cell.length_a   1.000
_cell.length_b   1.000
_cell.length_c   1.000
_cell.angle_alpha   90.00
_cell.angle_beta   90.00
_cell.angle_gamma   90.00
#
_symmetry.space_group_name_H-M   'P 1'
#
loop_
_entity.id
_entity.type
_entity.pdbx_description
1 polymer ?
#
loop_
_entity_poly.entity_id
_entity_poly.type
_entity_poly.pdbx_seq_one_letter_code
_entity_poly.pdbx_strand_id
1 'polypeptide(L)' 'MNAPRGGSSHYTFRKRGCMPITIPKHEPIKKVYVEMVRQVVESEAKNGEESE' A
#
# COMPACT_ATOMS: atom_id res chain seq x y z
N MET A 1 5.68 -7.61 -12.30
CA MET A 1 5.92 -8.09 -10.91
C MET A 1 6.02 -9.61 -10.95
N ASN A 2 7.24 -10.17 -10.96
CA ASN A 2 7.44 -11.63 -10.94
C ASN A 2 7.37 -12.13 -9.49
N ALA A 3 6.19 -12.62 -9.09
CA ALA A 3 6.02 -13.37 -7.86
C ALA A 3 6.08 -14.89 -8.17
N PRO A 4 6.63 -15.73 -7.27
CA PRO A 4 6.62 -17.18 -7.46
C PRO A 4 5.19 -17.70 -7.65
N ARG A 5 5.01 -18.79 -8.42
CA ARG A 5 3.68 -19.32 -8.83
C ARG A 5 2.75 -19.70 -7.67
N GLY A 6 3.25 -19.75 -6.43
CA GLY A 6 2.47 -19.96 -5.20
C GLY A 6 2.51 -18.80 -4.20
N GLY A 7 2.91 -17.60 -4.65
CA GLY A 7 2.99 -16.42 -3.79
C GLY A 7 1.63 -15.94 -3.29
N SER A 8 1.63 -15.24 -2.15
CA SER A 8 0.44 -14.60 -1.57
C SER A 8 -0.44 -13.93 -2.62
N SER A 9 -1.76 -14.10 -2.54
CA SER A 9 -2.76 -13.41 -3.37
C SER A 9 -2.90 -11.91 -3.05
N HIS A 10 -2.10 -11.41 -2.11
CA HIS A 10 -2.14 -10.03 -1.63
C HIS A 10 -0.76 -9.38 -1.66
N TYR A 11 -0.73 -8.07 -1.90
CA TYR A 11 0.40 -7.20 -1.64
C TYR A 11 0.24 -6.55 -0.26
N THR A 12 1.34 -6.34 0.45
CA THR A 12 1.32 -5.54 1.69
C THR A 12 2.19 -4.32 1.47
N PHE A 13 1.58 -3.14 1.53
CA PHE A 13 2.26 -1.85 1.58
C PHE A 13 2.68 -1.58 3.02
N ARG A 14 3.98 -1.36 3.25
CA ARG A 14 4.54 -1.06 4.57
C ARG A 14 5.29 0.26 4.51
N LYS A 15 4.98 1.14 5.45
CA LYS A 15 5.72 2.37 5.71
C LYS A 15 6.10 2.42 7.18
N ARG A 16 7.30 2.93 7.48
CA ARG A 16 7.78 3.06 8.86
C ARG A 16 6.84 3.98 9.64
N GLY A 17 6.46 3.59 10.84
CA GLY A 17 5.55 4.39 11.68
C GLY A 17 4.06 4.29 11.31
N CYS A 18 3.70 3.62 10.21
CA CYS A 18 2.31 3.41 9.82
C CYS A 18 1.92 1.93 9.90
N MET A 19 0.61 1.67 10.07
CA MET A 19 0.08 0.31 9.98
C MET A 19 0.22 -0.23 8.54
N PRO A 20 0.70 -1.48 8.36
CA PRO A 20 0.74 -2.12 7.06
C PRO A 20 -0.65 -2.23 6.41
N ILE A 21 -0.77 -1.86 5.13
CA ILE A 21 -2.01 -2.01 4.34
C ILE A 21 -1.86 -3.22 3.43
N THR A 22 -2.82 -4.16 3.50
CA THR A 22 -2.81 -5.35 2.62
C THR A 22 -3.90 -5.24 1.57
N ILE A 23 -3.53 -5.39 0.29
CA ILE A 23 -4.38 -5.17 -0.88
C ILE A 23 -4.40 -6.43 -1.74
N PRO A 24 -5.56 -6.90 -2.20
CA PRO A 24 -5.64 -8.02 -3.12
C PRO A 24 -4.90 -7.74 -4.44
N LYS A 25 -4.25 -8.76 -5.01
CA LYS A 25 -3.58 -8.67 -6.32
C LYS A 25 -4.53 -8.80 -7.49
N HIS A 26 -5.67 -9.45 -7.29
CA HIS A 26 -6.62 -9.69 -8.35
C HIS A 26 -7.35 -8.38 -8.70
N GLU A 27 -7.49 -8.12 -9.99
CA GLU A 27 -8.30 -7.02 -10.49
C GLU A 27 -9.74 -7.50 -10.73
N PRO A 28 -10.76 -6.63 -10.56
CA PRO A 28 -10.68 -5.20 -10.24
C PRO A 28 -10.51 -4.91 -8.73
N ILE A 29 -9.66 -3.93 -8.41
CA ILE A 29 -9.42 -3.50 -7.02
C ILE A 29 -10.56 -2.59 -6.55
N LYS A 30 -11.08 -2.84 -5.34
CA LYS A 30 -12.10 -1.96 -4.75
C LYS A 30 -11.53 -0.58 -4.43
N LYS A 31 -12.28 0.47 -4.73
CA LYS A 31 -11.90 1.88 -4.48
C LYS A 31 -11.41 2.15 -3.06
N VAL A 32 -12.04 1.51 -2.07
CA VAL A 32 -11.65 1.62 -0.64
C VAL A 32 -10.17 1.28 -0.44
N TYR A 33 -9.62 0.27 -1.12
CA TYR A 33 -8.19 -0.07 -0.99
C TYR A 33 -7.28 1.00 -1.59
N VAL A 34 -7.70 1.64 -2.68
CA VAL A 34 -6.96 2.75 -3.30
C VAL A 34 -7.01 3.98 -2.40
N GLU A 35 -8.16 4.28 -1.81
CA GLU A 35 -8.32 5.40 -0.87
C GLU A 35 -7.49 5.23 0.41
N MET A 36 -7.41 4.00 0.96
CA MET A 36 -6.56 3.73 2.12
C MET A 36 -5.07 3.98 1.83
N VAL A 37 -4.58 3.56 0.66
CA VAL A 37 -3.19 3.85 0.26
C VAL A 37 -2.99 5.33 0.04
N ARG A 38 -3.95 5.99 -0.64
CA ARG A 38 -3.90 7.41 -0.91
C ARG A 38 -3.79 8.23 0.37
N GLN A 39 -4.58 7.92 1.39
CA GLN A 39 -4.50 8.59 2.70
C GLN A 39 -3.11 8.47 3.31
N VAL A 40 -2.52 7.27 3.32
CA VAL A 40 -1.16 7.07 3.86
C VAL A 40 -0.11 7.84 3.06
N VAL A 41 -0.24 7.91 1.74
CA VAL A 41 0.73 8.64 0.88
C VAL A 41 0.56 10.16 1.01
N GLU A 42 -0.67 10.67 1.02
CA GLU A 42 -0.95 12.12 1.07
C GLU A 42 -0.79 12.71 2.47
N SER A 43 -1.07 11.95 3.55
CA SER A 43 -0.82 12.40 4.92
C SER A 43 0.66 12.66 5.20
N GLU A 44 1.56 12.01 4.46
CA GLU A 44 3.01 12.17 4.58
C GLU A 44 3.51 13.45 3.91
N ALA A 45 2.98 13.76 2.72
CA ALA A 45 3.27 15.02 2.05
C ALA A 45 2.86 16.26 2.89
N LYS A 46 1.91 16.08 3.81
CA LYS A 46 1.44 17.12 4.72
C LYS A 46 2.24 17.23 6.02
N ASN A 47 3.01 16.20 6.39
CA ASN A 47 3.69 16.11 7.70
C ASN A 47 5.22 16.26 7.64
N GLY A 48 5.82 16.49 6.48
CA GLY A 48 7.16 17.10 6.41
C GLY A 48 8.32 16.23 6.92
N GLU A 49 8.46 15.02 6.41
CA GLU A 49 9.75 14.32 6.45
C GLU A 49 10.15 13.92 5.02
N GLU A 50 10.77 14.88 4.34
CA GLU A 50 11.84 14.59 3.39
C GLU A 50 12.97 13.97 4.22
N SER A 51 13.21 12.68 4.05
CA SER A 51 14.39 12.02 4.58
C SER A 51 14.90 11.10 3.49
N GLU A 52 15.91 11.63 2.80
CA GLU A 52 16.97 11.02 1.96
C GLU A 52 16.69 9.74 1.16
#